data_AF-A0A7C7YK98-F1
#
_entry.id   AF-A0A7C7YK98-F1
#
_cell.length_a   1.000
_cell.length_b   1.000
_cell.length_c   1.000
_cell.angle_alpha   90.00
_cell.angle_beta   90.00
_cell.angle_gamma   90.00
#
_symmetry.space_group_name_H-M   'P 1'
#
loop_
_entity.id
_entity.type
_entity.pdbx_description
1 polymer ?
#
loop_
_entity_poly.entity_id
_entity_poly.type
_entity_poly.pdbx_seq_one_letter_code
_entity_poly.pdbx_strand_id
1 'polypeptide(L)'
;MRNPKDFFQPLALGAPDPLREIPFTPSRMIHFFDPSNAKMAAKVPDMATQCDVLLGNLEDAVSADKKIEAREGLISIANATDFGKCQLWTRINSLDSPWMLDDVTQLVTSIGDKLDVIMVPKVEGAWDIHYMDRLLAQLEARAGLKKPLMIHAILETALGVANVEEICAASPR
;
A
#
# COMPACT_ATOMS: atom_id res chain seq x y z
N MET A 1 -15.21 11.10 -10.33
CA MET A 1 -14.25 11.81 -11.21
C MET A 1 -14.06 13.23 -10.69
N ARG A 2 -12.81 13.67 -10.46
CA ARG A 2 -12.50 15.04 -10.01
C ARG A 2 -12.25 15.97 -11.20
N ASN A 3 -12.38 17.28 -10.99
CA ASN A 3 -12.00 18.27 -11.97
C ASN A 3 -10.48 18.15 -12.27
N PRO A 4 -10.03 18.16 -13.54
CA PRO A 4 -8.61 18.08 -13.88
C PRO A 4 -7.72 19.11 -13.17
N LYS A 5 -8.25 20.31 -12.89
CA LYS A 5 -7.55 21.36 -12.14
C LYS A 5 -7.22 20.95 -10.70
N ASP A 6 -8.11 20.17 -10.09
CA ASP A 6 -8.03 19.76 -8.68
C ASP A 6 -7.50 18.33 -8.52
N PHE A 7 -7.35 17.57 -9.61
CA PHE A 7 -6.96 16.16 -9.59
C PHE A 7 -5.60 15.92 -8.93
N PHE A 8 -4.65 16.83 -9.16
CA PHE A 8 -3.29 16.78 -8.60
C PHE A 8 -3.11 17.66 -7.35
N GLN A 9 -4.20 18.10 -6.71
CA GLN A 9 -4.09 18.81 -5.42
C GLN A 9 -3.99 17.80 -4.27
N PRO A 10 -3.09 18.02 -3.29
CA PRO A 10 -3.04 17.17 -2.11
C PRO A 10 -4.37 17.27 -1.33
N LEU A 11 -4.86 16.12 -0.85
CA LEU A 11 -6.15 16.04 -0.17
C LEU A 11 -6.10 16.36 1.33
N ALA A 12 -4.93 16.63 1.88
CA ALA A 12 -4.77 17.10 3.24
C ALA A 12 -3.65 18.15 3.29
N LEU A 13 -3.84 19.16 4.13
CA LEU A 13 -2.80 20.16 4.36
C LEU A 13 -1.56 19.46 4.95
N GLY A 14 -0.42 19.60 4.27
CA GLY A 14 0.83 18.96 4.66
C GLY A 14 1.07 17.58 4.06
N ALA A 15 0.13 17.03 3.29
CA ALA A 15 0.38 15.83 2.49
C ALA A 15 1.33 16.18 1.33
N PRO A 16 2.17 15.23 0.87
CA PRO A 16 3.02 15.44 -0.29
C PRO A 16 2.18 15.67 -1.56
N ASP A 17 2.77 16.40 -2.51
CA ASP A 17 2.12 16.62 -3.81
C ASP A 17 1.95 15.28 -4.55
N PRO A 18 0.77 15.00 -5.13
CA PRO A 18 0.57 13.83 -5.95
C PRO A 18 1.53 13.80 -7.16
N LEU A 19 1.95 12.59 -7.55
CA LEU A 19 2.77 12.40 -8.72
C LEU A 19 1.97 12.67 -10.00
N ARG A 20 2.64 13.20 -11.02
CA ARG A 20 2.07 13.42 -12.36
C ARG A 20 2.44 12.32 -13.35
N GLU A 21 3.45 11.53 -13.01
CA GLU A 21 3.96 10.42 -13.78
C GLU A 21 4.20 9.25 -12.82
N ILE A 22 3.95 8.03 -13.30
CA ILE A 22 4.25 6.82 -12.55
C ILE A 22 5.78 6.67 -12.48
N PRO A 23 6.38 6.50 -11.28
CA PRO A 23 7.81 6.24 -11.15
C PRO A 23 8.26 5.05 -12.01
N PHE A 24 9.30 5.24 -12.81
CA PHE A 24 9.84 4.19 -13.67
C PHE A 24 10.86 3.32 -12.92
N THR A 25 10.36 2.44 -12.05
CA THR A 25 11.15 1.39 -11.39
C THR A 25 10.79 0.01 -11.95
N PRO A 26 11.74 -0.95 -12.03
CA PRO A 26 11.41 -2.32 -12.40
C PRO A 26 10.36 -2.91 -11.46
N SER A 27 9.35 -3.55 -12.04
CA SER A 27 8.23 -4.19 -11.33
C SER A 27 7.90 -5.56 -11.95
N ARG A 28 8.93 -6.29 -12.42
CA ARG A 28 8.77 -7.53 -13.19
C ARG A 28 8.29 -8.69 -12.32
N MET A 29 8.48 -8.58 -11.01
CA MET A 29 8.08 -9.59 -10.02
C MET A 29 7.71 -8.91 -8.70
N ILE A 30 6.53 -9.26 -8.19
CA ILE A 30 6.05 -8.88 -6.86
C ILE A 30 6.13 -10.13 -5.97
N HIS A 31 7.11 -10.18 -5.08
CA HIS A 31 7.28 -11.33 -4.18
C HIS A 31 6.48 -11.15 -2.90
N PHE A 32 5.49 -12.02 -2.68
CA PHE A 32 4.67 -12.01 -1.47
C PHE A 32 5.40 -12.76 -0.35
N PHE A 33 5.35 -12.22 0.87
CA PHE A 33 5.74 -12.94 2.08
C PHE A 33 4.75 -12.69 3.21
N ASP A 34 4.61 -13.67 4.11
CA ASP A 34 3.84 -13.53 5.36
C ASP A 34 4.77 -12.92 6.44
N PRO A 35 4.52 -11.69 6.90
CA PRO A 35 5.38 -11.04 7.89
C PRO A 35 5.31 -11.70 9.29
N SER A 36 4.25 -12.47 9.59
CA SER A 36 4.15 -13.25 10.83
C SER A 36 4.98 -14.54 10.79
N ASN A 37 5.50 -14.93 9.63
CA ASN A 37 6.33 -16.12 9.49
C ASN A 37 7.81 -15.78 9.69
N ALA A 38 8.33 -16.06 10.89
CA ALA A 38 9.73 -15.78 11.25
C ALA A 38 10.77 -16.34 10.25
N LYS A 39 10.50 -17.48 9.62
CA LYS A 39 11.43 -18.07 8.62
C LYS A 39 11.44 -17.29 7.30
N MET A 40 10.31 -16.69 6.91
CA MET A 40 10.24 -15.82 5.73
C MET A 40 10.83 -14.45 6.07
N ALA A 41 10.46 -13.88 7.21
CA ALA A 41 10.97 -12.60 7.71
C ALA A 41 12.51 -12.56 7.75
N ALA A 42 13.16 -13.62 8.24
CA ALA A 42 14.62 -13.71 8.30
C ALA A 42 15.32 -13.67 6.93
N LYS A 43 14.61 -13.94 5.83
CA LYS A 43 15.17 -13.93 4.47
C LYS A 43 14.98 -12.60 3.74
N VAL A 44 14.16 -11.70 4.28
CA VAL A 44 13.78 -10.44 3.62
C VAL A 44 15.00 -9.58 3.24
N PRO A 45 16.02 -9.38 4.10
CA PRO A 45 17.19 -8.58 3.73
C PRO A 45 17.93 -9.12 2.50
N ASP A 46 18.16 -10.44 2.45
CA ASP A 46 18.82 -11.07 1.30
C ASP A 46 17.96 -10.99 0.04
N MET A 47 16.64 -11.22 0.19
CA MET A 47 15.70 -11.17 -0.92
C MET A 47 15.53 -9.77 -1.52
N ALA A 48 15.66 -8.72 -0.70
CA ALA A 48 15.59 -7.32 -1.17
C ALA A 48 16.72 -7.00 -2.17
N THR A 49 17.81 -7.77 -2.19
CA THR A 49 18.89 -7.59 -3.18
C THR A 49 18.59 -8.24 -4.54
N GLN A 50 17.55 -9.07 -4.62
CA GLN A 50 17.26 -9.94 -5.78
C GLN A 50 15.87 -9.67 -6.38
N CYS A 51 14.98 -9.02 -5.65
CA CYS A 51 13.61 -8.74 -6.06
C CYS A 51 13.45 -7.29 -6.55
N ASP A 52 12.56 -7.11 -7.52
CA ASP A 52 12.11 -5.77 -7.92
C ASP A 52 11.17 -5.17 -6.86
N VAL A 53 10.26 -6.01 -6.34
CA VAL A 53 9.26 -5.65 -5.33
C VAL A 53 9.15 -6.78 -4.30
N LEU A 54 9.27 -6.42 -3.03
CA LEU A 54 8.86 -7.26 -1.90
C LEU A 54 7.52 -6.75 -1.36
N LEU A 55 6.58 -7.66 -1.13
CA LEU A 55 5.25 -7.33 -0.63
C LEU A 55 4.96 -8.07 0.67
N GLY A 56 4.81 -7.29 1.75
CA GLY A 56 4.30 -7.80 3.02
C GLY A 56 2.80 -8.04 2.93
N ASN A 57 2.38 -9.30 3.04
CA ASN A 57 0.99 -9.68 2.89
C ASN A 57 0.28 -9.72 4.25
N LEU A 58 -0.83 -8.99 4.40
CA LEU A 58 -1.65 -9.00 5.62
C LEU A 58 -3.02 -9.65 5.41
N GLU A 59 -3.39 -9.98 4.17
CA GLU A 59 -4.73 -10.44 3.81
C GLU A 59 -4.81 -11.97 3.67
N ASP A 60 -5.25 -12.51 2.53
CA ASP A 60 -5.42 -13.94 2.31
C ASP A 60 -4.10 -14.69 2.54
N ALA A 61 -4.19 -15.91 3.06
CA ALA A 61 -3.07 -16.73 3.55
C ALA A 61 -2.41 -16.27 4.87
N VAL A 62 -2.89 -15.18 5.50
CA VAL A 62 -2.63 -14.87 6.91
C VAL A 62 -3.88 -15.20 7.73
N SER A 63 -3.75 -16.06 8.73
CA SER A 63 -4.88 -16.45 9.58
C SER A 63 -5.37 -15.27 10.43
N ALA A 64 -6.66 -15.26 10.78
CA ALA A 64 -7.30 -14.13 11.48
C ALA A 64 -6.65 -13.80 12.84
N ASP A 65 -6.18 -14.81 13.56
CA ASP A 65 -5.45 -14.70 14.82
C ASP A 65 -4.04 -14.11 14.68
N LYS A 66 -3.49 -14.11 13.45
CA LYS A 66 -2.16 -13.59 13.13
C LYS A 66 -2.15 -12.22 12.49
N LYS A 67 -3.31 -11.60 12.26
CA LYS A 67 -3.39 -10.30 11.56
C LYS A 67 -2.61 -9.20 12.26
N ILE A 68 -2.67 -9.15 13.59
CA ILE A 68 -1.92 -8.19 14.40
C ILE A 68 -0.42 -8.51 14.34
N GLU A 69 -0.04 -9.78 14.54
CA GLU A 69 1.35 -10.23 14.46
C GLU A 69 1.98 -9.94 13.08
N ALA A 70 1.23 -10.13 11.99
CA ALA A 70 1.70 -9.83 10.64
C ALA A 70 1.91 -8.32 10.44
N ARG A 71 1.01 -7.48 10.96
CA ARG A 71 1.17 -6.02 10.88
C ARG A 71 2.41 -5.55 11.63
N GLU A 72 2.56 -5.99 12.89
CA GLU A 72 3.71 -5.67 13.73
C GLU A 72 5.02 -6.24 13.16
N GLY A 73 4.96 -7.45 12.61
CA GLY A 73 6.05 -8.11 11.91
C GLY A 73 6.52 -7.29 10.71
N LEU A 74 5.60 -6.79 9.89
CA LEU A 74 5.95 -5.95 8.74
C LEU A 74 6.63 -4.64 9.17
N ILE A 75 6.13 -3.99 10.23
CA ILE A 75 6.75 -2.79 10.81
C ILE A 75 8.18 -3.08 11.28
N SER A 76 8.37 -4.18 12.01
CA SER A 76 9.68 -4.58 12.53
C SER A 76 10.67 -4.89 11.40
N ILE A 77 10.25 -5.69 10.42
CA ILE A 77 11.05 -6.06 9.25
C ILE A 77 11.45 -4.82 8.45
N ALA A 78 10.48 -3.93 8.16
CA ALA A 78 10.75 -2.73 7.39
C ALA A 78 11.73 -1.81 8.12
N ASN A 79 11.60 -1.64 9.44
CA ASN A 79 12.55 -0.84 10.22
C ASN A 79 13.97 -1.43 10.24
N ALA A 80 14.09 -2.76 10.33
CA ALA A 80 15.36 -3.46 10.40
C ALA A 80 16.05 -3.67 9.04
N THR A 81 15.36 -3.44 7.92
CA THR A 81 15.86 -3.72 6.57
C THR A 81 16.15 -2.44 5.79
N ASP A 82 17.27 -2.43 5.08
CA ASP A 82 17.54 -1.50 3.98
C ASP A 82 17.19 -2.20 2.67
N PHE A 83 16.18 -1.68 1.96
CA PHE A 83 15.70 -2.26 0.71
C PHE A 83 16.50 -1.80 -0.51
N GLY A 84 17.36 -0.77 -0.38
CA GLY A 84 18.14 -0.22 -1.48
C GLY A 84 17.29 0.19 -2.67
N LYS A 85 17.28 -0.64 -3.73
CA LYS A 85 16.50 -0.42 -4.96
C LYS A 85 15.21 -1.24 -5.04
N CYS A 86 15.04 -2.24 -4.17
CA CYS A 86 13.82 -3.02 -4.12
C CYS A 86 12.70 -2.17 -3.53
N GLN A 87 11.54 -2.18 -4.17
CA GLN A 87 10.38 -1.50 -3.63
C GLN A 87 9.80 -2.30 -2.48
N LEU A 88 9.24 -1.60 -1.48
CA LEU A 88 8.46 -2.23 -0.42
C LEU A 88 6.98 -1.93 -0.62
N TRP A 89 6.22 -2.97 -0.89
CA TRP A 89 4.76 -2.92 -1.00
C TRP A 89 4.13 -3.61 0.21
N THR A 90 2.84 -3.34 0.42
CA THR A 90 2.03 -4.10 1.38
C THR A 90 0.66 -4.38 0.80
N ARG A 91 0.12 -5.60 1.00
CA ARG A 91 -1.29 -5.89 0.75
C ARG A 91 -2.03 -5.87 2.08
N ILE A 92 -2.85 -4.85 2.27
CA ILE A 92 -3.67 -4.66 3.46
C ILE A 92 -4.88 -5.60 3.44
N ASN A 93 -5.54 -5.76 4.59
CA ASN A 93 -6.84 -6.42 4.61
C ASN A 93 -7.91 -5.63 3.84
N SER A 94 -8.99 -6.31 3.43
CA SER A 94 -10.10 -5.72 2.69
C SER A 94 -10.79 -4.57 3.44
N LEU A 95 -11.39 -3.65 2.69
CA LEU A 95 -11.97 -2.42 3.24
C LEU A 95 -13.17 -2.69 4.18
N ASP A 96 -13.78 -3.87 4.09
CA ASP A 96 -14.87 -4.35 4.95
C ASP A 96 -14.38 -5.13 6.19
N SER A 97 -13.07 -5.36 6.30
CA SER A 97 -12.48 -6.12 7.41
C SER A 97 -12.27 -5.26 8.67
N PRO A 98 -12.22 -5.88 9.86
CA PRO A 98 -11.94 -5.15 11.10
C PRO A 98 -10.47 -4.72 11.24
N TRP A 99 -9.57 -5.18 10.37
CA TRP A 99 -8.12 -4.95 10.49
C TRP A 99 -7.60 -3.82 9.61
N MET A 100 -8.29 -3.51 8.51
CA MET A 100 -7.79 -2.62 7.47
C MET A 100 -7.43 -1.22 7.99
N LEU A 101 -8.27 -0.62 8.84
CA LEU A 101 -8.01 0.72 9.36
C LEU A 101 -6.70 0.78 10.17
N ASP A 102 -6.44 -0.26 10.98
CA ASP A 102 -5.20 -0.37 11.74
C ASP A 102 -4.01 -0.71 10.84
N ASP A 103 -4.19 -1.54 9.81
CA ASP A 103 -3.15 -1.82 8.82
C ASP A 103 -2.66 -0.51 8.20
N VAL A 104 -3.56 0.28 7.65
CA VAL A 104 -3.19 1.54 6.98
C VAL A 104 -2.67 2.56 7.99
N THR A 105 -3.35 2.76 9.11
CA THR A 105 -2.94 3.77 10.09
C THR A 105 -1.55 3.48 10.64
N GLN A 106 -1.31 2.27 11.13
CA GLN A 106 -0.04 1.94 11.79
C GLN A 106 1.11 1.81 10.79
N LEU A 107 0.91 1.22 9.62
CA LEU A 107 1.96 1.09 8.62
C LEU A 107 2.39 2.46 8.09
N VAL A 108 1.44 3.35 7.76
CA VAL A 108 1.78 4.68 7.24
C VAL A 108 2.49 5.53 8.29
N THR A 109 2.05 5.49 9.56
CA THR A 109 2.68 6.29 10.61
C THR A 109 4.01 5.74 11.09
N SER A 110 4.29 4.45 10.89
CA SER A 110 5.50 3.80 11.43
C SER A 110 6.59 3.59 10.38
N ILE A 111 6.21 3.28 9.14
CA ILE A 111 7.14 2.88 8.07
C ILE A 111 6.75 3.49 6.71
N GLY A 112 5.90 4.51 6.69
CA GLY A 112 5.39 5.10 5.45
C GLY A 112 6.45 5.78 4.58
N ASP A 113 7.61 6.14 5.14
CA ASP A 113 8.77 6.62 4.38
C ASP A 113 9.48 5.50 3.61
N LYS A 114 9.36 4.26 4.09
CA LYS A 114 9.90 3.05 3.44
C LYS A 114 8.92 2.38 2.48
N LEU A 115 7.61 2.55 2.69
CA LEU A 115 6.60 2.02 1.78
C LEU A 115 6.56 2.81 0.46
N ASP A 116 6.28 2.10 -0.63
CA ASP A 116 6.08 2.69 -1.96
C ASP A 116 4.62 2.58 -2.40
N VAL A 117 4.01 1.41 -2.19
CA VAL A 117 2.68 1.09 -2.71
C VAL A 117 1.86 0.32 -1.69
N ILE A 118 0.59 0.71 -1.56
CA ILE A 118 -0.43 -0.03 -0.80
C ILE A 118 -1.34 -0.75 -1.80
N MET A 119 -1.32 -2.07 -1.74
CA MET A 119 -2.18 -2.95 -2.52
C MET A 119 -3.50 -3.18 -1.78
N VAL A 120 -4.60 -2.76 -2.41
CA VAL A 120 -5.95 -2.82 -1.86
C VAL A 120 -6.71 -3.99 -2.51
N PRO A 121 -7.13 -5.00 -1.75
CA PRO A 121 -7.90 -6.12 -2.28
C PRO A 121 -9.38 -5.73 -2.48
N LYS A 122 -10.10 -6.53 -3.27
CA LYS A 122 -11.56 -6.40 -3.50
C LYS A 122 -12.02 -4.99 -3.88
N VAL A 123 -11.26 -4.27 -4.71
CA VAL A 123 -11.70 -2.94 -5.18
C VAL A 123 -12.87 -3.12 -6.14
N GLU A 124 -14.00 -2.50 -5.82
CA GLU A 124 -15.25 -2.62 -6.58
C GLU A 124 -15.60 -1.35 -7.35
N GLY A 125 -15.06 -0.19 -6.98
CA GLY A 125 -15.30 1.04 -7.70
C GLY A 125 -14.44 2.22 -7.26
N ALA A 126 -14.67 3.38 -7.87
CA ALA A 126 -13.93 4.60 -7.56
C ALA A 126 -14.08 5.05 -6.10
N TRP A 127 -15.18 4.68 -5.42
CA TRP A 127 -15.42 5.02 -4.02
C TRP A 127 -14.38 4.41 -3.07
N ASP A 128 -13.90 3.20 -3.36
CA ASP A 128 -12.85 2.53 -2.58
C ASP A 128 -11.52 3.29 -2.70
N ILE A 129 -11.20 3.72 -3.93
CA ILE A 129 -10.01 4.54 -4.19
C ILE A 129 -10.14 5.92 -3.55
N HIS A 130 -11.31 6.56 -3.61
CA HIS A 130 -11.52 7.86 -2.97
C HIS A 130 -11.36 7.79 -1.44
N TYR A 131 -11.83 6.70 -0.82
CA TYR A 131 -11.64 6.45 0.60
C TYR A 131 -10.16 6.35 0.94
N MET A 132 -9.44 5.46 0.25
CA MET A 132 -8.02 5.24 0.47
C MET A 132 -7.18 6.50 0.18
N ASP A 133 -7.43 7.21 -0.91
CA ASP A 133 -6.70 8.43 -1.27
C ASP A 133 -6.81 9.51 -0.18
N ARG A 134 -8.01 9.74 0.35
CA ARG A 134 -8.22 10.71 1.44
C ARG A 134 -7.55 10.26 2.73
N LEU A 135 -7.70 8.99 3.10
CA LEU A 135 -7.12 8.43 4.31
C LEU A 135 -5.58 8.51 4.27
N LEU A 136 -4.98 8.12 3.15
CA LEU A 136 -3.53 8.19 2.94
C LEU A 136 -3.02 9.63 2.99
N ALA A 137 -3.68 10.58 2.32
CA ALA A 137 -3.26 11.98 2.39
C ALA A 137 -3.24 12.52 3.83
N GLN A 138 -4.25 12.18 4.63
CA GLN A 138 -4.31 12.60 6.04
C GLN A 138 -3.20 11.96 6.89
N LEU A 139 -2.91 10.68 6.66
CA LEU A 139 -1.87 9.95 7.40
C LEU A 139 -0.47 10.37 6.96
N GLU A 140 -0.25 10.61 5.67
CA GLU A 140 1.00 11.15 5.11
C GLU A 140 1.31 12.52 5.71
N ALA A 141 0.32 13.41 5.77
CA ALA A 141 0.45 14.72 6.42
C ALA A 141 0.80 14.56 7.91
N ARG A 142 0.11 13.66 8.61
CA ARG A 142 0.36 13.38 10.03
C ARG A 142 1.77 12.82 10.28
N ALA A 143 2.24 11.93 9.42
CA ALA A 143 3.56 11.31 9.51
C ALA A 143 4.68 12.17 8.90
N GLY A 144 4.34 13.29 8.26
CA GLY A 144 5.31 14.19 7.65
C GLY A 144 5.99 13.63 6.39
N LEU A 145 5.34 12.68 5.70
CA LEU A 145 5.89 12.00 4.53
C LEU A 145 6.17 12.98 3.39
N LYS A 146 7.26 12.72 2.65
CA LYS A 146 7.74 13.59 1.56
C LYS A 146 7.39 13.09 0.17
N LYS A 147 7.01 11.82 0.05
CA LYS A 147 6.54 11.18 -1.18
C LYS A 147 5.14 10.60 -0.91
N PRO A 148 4.20 10.67 -1.87
CA PRO A 148 2.92 10.00 -1.74
C PRO A 148 3.11 8.49 -1.85
N LEU A 149 2.31 7.74 -1.09
CA LEU A 149 2.14 6.30 -1.27
C LEU A 149 1.18 6.04 -2.43
N MET A 150 1.57 5.16 -3.35
CA MET A 150 0.72 4.80 -4.48
C MET A 150 -0.30 3.73 -4.11
N ILE A 151 -1.38 3.62 -4.88
CA ILE A 151 -2.43 2.63 -4.68
C ILE A 151 -2.38 1.59 -5.81
N HIS A 152 -2.34 0.31 -5.44
CA HIS A 152 -2.50 -0.79 -6.38
C HIS A 152 -3.83 -1.50 -6.13
N ALA A 153 -4.79 -1.33 -7.03
CA ALA A 153 -6.10 -1.98 -6.93
C ALA A 153 -6.04 -3.43 -7.44
N ILE A 154 -6.49 -4.39 -6.64
CA ILE A 154 -6.68 -5.77 -7.10
C ILE A 154 -8.09 -5.90 -7.70
N LEU A 155 -8.15 -6.29 -8.97
CA LEU A 155 -9.40 -6.63 -9.66
C LEU A 155 -9.75 -8.10 -9.41
N GLU A 156 -10.63 -8.34 -8.44
CA GLU A 156 -11.01 -9.70 -8.02
C GLU A 156 -12.52 -9.89 -7.79
N THR A 157 -13.35 -8.89 -8.15
CA THR A 157 -14.81 -9.00 -8.16
C THR A 157 -15.36 -8.64 -9.54
N ALA A 158 -16.55 -9.18 -9.87
CA ALA A 158 -17.22 -8.86 -11.13
C ALA A 158 -17.55 -7.36 -11.24
N LEU A 159 -17.90 -6.73 -10.12
CA LEU A 159 -18.18 -5.30 -10.06
C LEU A 159 -16.91 -4.46 -10.28
N GLY A 160 -15.78 -4.87 -9.67
CA GLY A 160 -14.49 -4.22 -9.90
C GLY A 160 -14.07 -4.27 -11.37
N VAL A 161 -14.27 -5.41 -12.04
CA VAL A 161 -14.02 -5.53 -13.49
C VAL A 161 -14.97 -4.63 -14.29
N ALA A 162 -16.25 -4.56 -13.92
CA ALA A 162 -17.23 -3.72 -14.61
C ALA A 162 -16.97 -2.21 -14.44
N ASN A 163 -16.30 -1.80 -13.38
CA ASN A 163 -16.00 -0.40 -13.04
C ASN A 163 -14.52 -0.02 -13.25
N VAL A 164 -13.75 -0.81 -14.01
CA VAL A 164 -12.29 -0.66 -14.10
C VAL A 164 -11.86 0.73 -14.59
N GLU A 165 -12.59 1.33 -15.54
CA GLU A 165 -12.29 2.68 -16.03
C GLU A 165 -12.46 3.74 -14.93
N GLU A 166 -13.50 3.60 -14.10
CA GLU A 166 -13.74 4.52 -12.98
C GLU A 166 -12.68 4.36 -11.89
N ILE A 167 -12.26 3.12 -11.61
CA ILE A 167 -11.18 2.81 -10.67
C ILE A 167 -9.87 3.45 -11.13
N CYS A 168 -9.48 3.25 -12.40
CA CYS A 168 -8.25 3.80 -12.96
C CYS A 168 -8.23 5.35 -12.99
N ALA A 169 -9.38 6.00 -13.10
CA ALA A 169 -9.49 7.47 -13.17
C ALA A 169 -9.76 8.14 -11.80
N ALA A 170 -9.78 7.39 -10.71
CA ALA A 170 -10.27 7.89 -9.41
C ALA A 170 -9.26 8.76 -8.65
N SER A 171 -7.96 8.54 -8.81
CA SER A 171 -6.90 9.21 -8.06
C SER A 171 -5.59 9.30 -8.86
N PRO A 172 -4.72 10.31 -8.59
CA PRO A 172 -3.35 10.33 -9.11
C PRO A 172 -2.39 9.33 -8.43
N ARG A 173 -2.86 8.57 -7.43
CA ARG A 173 -2.09 7.52 -6.74
C ARG A 173 -2.12 6.18 -7.46
#